data_AF-A0A970PM84-F1
#
_entry.id   AF-A0A970PM84-F1
#
_cell.length_a   1.000
_cell.length_b   1.000
_cell.length_c   1.000
_cell.angle_alpha   90.00
_cell.angle_beta   90.00
_cell.angle_gamma   90.00
#
_symmetry.space_group_name_H-M   'P 1'
#
loop_
_entity.id
_entity.type
_entity.pdbx_description
1 polymer ?
#
loop_
_entity_poly.entity_id
_entity_poly.type
_entity_poly.pdbx_seq_one_letter_code
_entity_poly.pdbx_strand_id
1 'polypeptide(L)'
;MPLFSRKKDSPDLEGLPLEEYLHIAETEEDPVIIHAALTHAEALAPDNLDIQRRLLLLGRLHERNPKRFDFSVIKAYILHAFEHPEAHPEEERSRMVREIFHHERLERALPMAPDPDAFLREYLEALSKDYIRLFVAGDNSHVPRIFGFSFKGSLSKYLAAPAGDIIANIFASPLLSEEESKLLGKAFYRAFYDYTSGEVRELDKNLGPQIRALLR
;
A
#
# COMPACT_ATOMS: atom_id res chain seq x y z
N MET A 1 19.85 -34.22 -3.66
CA MET A 1 20.20 -33.79 -2.28
C MET A 1 19.00 -33.05 -1.71
N PRO A 2 18.46 -33.43 -0.54
CA PRO A 2 17.32 -32.74 0.04
C PRO A 2 17.81 -31.42 0.66
N LEU A 3 17.34 -30.30 0.11
CA LEU A 3 17.48 -28.96 0.70
C LEU A 3 16.57 -28.88 1.94
N PHE A 4 17.07 -29.35 3.08
CA PHE A 4 16.46 -29.03 4.36
C PHE A 4 16.73 -27.55 4.65
N SER A 5 15.74 -26.71 4.36
CA SER A 5 15.69 -25.36 4.92
C SER A 5 15.66 -25.50 6.44
N ARG A 6 16.71 -25.06 7.13
CA ARG A 6 16.65 -24.87 8.58
C ARG A 6 15.49 -23.90 8.83
N LYS A 7 14.49 -24.31 9.61
CA LYS A 7 13.57 -23.35 10.22
C LYS A 7 14.45 -22.34 10.96
N LYS A 8 14.39 -21.07 10.55
CA LYS A 8 14.96 -19.97 11.31
C LYS A 8 14.25 -20.02 12.67
N ASP A 9 15.00 -20.18 13.76
CA ASP A 9 14.40 -20.16 15.08
C ASP A 9 13.74 -18.79 15.26
N SER A 10 12.46 -18.78 15.65
CA SER A 10 11.74 -17.55 15.93
C SER A 10 12.48 -16.79 17.05
N PRO A 11 12.71 -15.48 16.92
CA PRO A 11 13.37 -14.72 17.98
C PRO A 11 12.54 -14.79 19.25
N ASP A 12 13.20 -14.93 20.40
CA ASP A 12 12.57 -14.78 21.70
C ASP A 12 12.25 -13.30 21.92
N LEU A 13 10.96 -12.99 22.07
CA LEU A 13 10.47 -11.63 22.22
C LEU A 13 10.20 -11.26 23.68
N GLU A 14 10.52 -12.11 24.65
CA GLU A 14 10.24 -11.82 26.06
C GLU A 14 11.16 -10.74 26.64
N GLY A 15 10.56 -9.67 27.18
CA GLY A 15 11.26 -8.69 28.02
C GLY A 15 12.33 -7.85 27.31
N LEU A 16 12.30 -7.76 25.98
CA LEU A 16 13.27 -6.97 25.22
C LEU A 16 13.01 -5.45 25.40
N PRO A 17 14.06 -4.61 25.29
CA PRO A 17 13.88 -3.17 25.24
C PRO A 17 13.26 -2.70 23.92
N LEU A 18 12.74 -1.47 23.90
CA LEU A 18 12.07 -0.88 22.73
C LEU A 18 12.94 -0.94 21.47
N GLU A 19 14.21 -0.59 21.57
CA GLU A 19 15.15 -0.52 20.45
C GLU A 19 15.34 -1.88 19.78
N GLU A 20 15.34 -2.95 20.57
CA GLU A 20 15.50 -4.31 20.06
C GLU A 20 14.23 -4.77 19.33
N TYR A 21 13.04 -4.47 19.84
CA TYR A 21 11.80 -4.74 19.10
C TYR A 21 11.75 -4.00 17.76
N LEU A 22 12.18 -2.73 17.74
CA LEU A 22 12.23 -1.95 16.50
C LEU A 22 13.24 -2.53 15.51
N HIS A 23 14.40 -2.98 15.99
CA HIS A 23 15.43 -3.64 15.19
C HIS A 23 14.95 -4.96 14.59
N ILE A 24 14.29 -5.81 15.39
CA ILE A 24 13.69 -7.07 14.91
C ILE A 24 12.65 -6.76 13.84
N ALA A 25 11.76 -5.81 14.08
CA ALA A 25 10.73 -5.44 13.11
C ALA A 25 11.30 -4.87 11.79
N GLU A 26 12.51 -4.31 11.81
CA GLU A 26 13.18 -3.75 10.62
C GLU A 26 13.95 -4.83 9.82
N THR A 27 14.49 -5.84 10.50
CA THR A 27 15.39 -6.83 9.89
C THR A 27 14.73 -8.17 9.55
N GLU A 28 13.57 -8.46 10.11
CA GLU A 28 12.81 -9.67 9.80
C GLU A 28 11.99 -9.56 8.52
N GLU A 29 11.73 -10.72 7.90
CA GLU A 29 10.88 -10.83 6.71
C GLU A 29 9.51 -11.47 7.00
N ASP A 30 9.37 -12.16 8.13
CA ASP A 30 8.11 -12.81 8.51
C ASP A 30 7.14 -11.79 9.13
N PRO A 31 6.00 -11.47 8.48
CA PRO A 31 5.04 -10.51 9.01
C PRO A 31 4.47 -10.91 10.38
N VAL A 32 4.47 -12.20 10.74
CA VAL A 32 4.06 -12.64 12.08
C VAL A 32 5.03 -12.11 13.14
N ILE A 33 6.34 -12.25 12.90
CA ILE A 33 7.38 -11.79 13.81
C ILE A 33 7.41 -10.26 13.83
N ILE A 34 7.32 -9.60 12.67
CA ILE A 34 7.28 -8.14 12.57
C ILE A 34 6.09 -7.59 13.36
N HIS A 35 4.89 -8.17 13.20
CA HIS A 35 3.70 -7.74 13.93
C HIS A 35 3.87 -7.92 15.44
N ALA A 36 4.38 -9.07 15.88
CA ALA A 36 4.61 -9.33 17.29
C ALA A 36 5.59 -8.31 17.90
N ALA A 37 6.74 -8.09 17.25
CA ALA A 37 7.73 -7.11 17.69
C ALA A 37 7.15 -5.69 17.75
N LEU A 38 6.41 -5.26 16.71
CA LEU A 38 5.76 -3.95 16.70
C LEU A 38 4.66 -3.82 17.76
N THR A 39 3.93 -4.89 18.08
CA THR A 39 2.90 -4.89 19.13
C THR A 39 3.54 -4.73 20.51
N HIS A 40 4.66 -5.41 20.77
CA HIS A 40 5.42 -5.21 22.01
C HIS A 40 6.02 -3.80 22.09
N ALA A 41 6.54 -3.27 20.97
CA ALA A 41 7.03 -1.90 20.89
C ALA A 41 5.90 -0.87 21.15
N GLU A 42 4.70 -1.10 20.59
CA GLU A 42 3.50 -0.28 20.85
C GLU A 42 3.13 -0.27 22.34
N ALA A 43 3.24 -1.40 23.03
CA ALA A 43 2.97 -1.46 24.47
C ALA A 43 3.95 -0.63 25.31
N LEU A 44 5.21 -0.52 24.87
CA LEU A 44 6.25 0.28 25.55
C LEU A 44 6.18 1.76 25.17
N ALA A 45 5.78 2.08 23.94
CA ALA A 45 5.73 3.43 23.41
C ALA A 45 4.43 3.63 22.59
N PRO A 46 3.26 3.72 23.25
CA PRO A 46 1.97 3.79 22.56
C PRO A 46 1.86 5.04 21.67
N ASP A 47 2.55 6.11 22.08
CA ASP A 47 2.52 7.40 21.39
C ASP A 47 3.51 7.53 20.22
N ASN A 48 4.23 6.45 19.89
CA ASN A 48 5.21 6.47 18.81
C ASN A 48 4.52 6.32 17.44
N LEU A 49 4.49 7.41 16.68
CA LEU A 49 3.86 7.48 15.35
C LEU A 49 4.46 6.53 14.31
N ASP A 50 5.76 6.24 14.38
CA ASP A 50 6.38 5.32 13.42
C ASP A 50 5.87 3.89 13.64
N ILE A 51 5.73 3.47 14.90
CA ILE A 51 5.13 2.19 15.26
C ILE A 51 3.68 2.13 14.76
N GLN A 52 2.89 3.18 15.01
CA GLN A 52 1.50 3.26 14.56
C GLN A 52 1.39 3.15 13.03
N ARG A 53 2.23 3.88 12.29
CA ARG A 53 2.28 3.85 10.83
C ARG A 53 2.69 2.48 10.30
N ARG A 54 3.72 1.85 10.88
CA ARG A 54 4.21 0.52 10.47
C ARG A 54 3.16 -0.56 10.70
N LEU A 55 2.48 -0.56 11.85
CA LEU A 55 1.37 -1.48 12.11
C LEU A 55 0.19 -1.23 11.17
N LEU A 56 -0.11 0.04 10.86
CA LEU A 56 -1.18 0.41 9.92
C LEU A 56 -0.91 -0.13 8.51
N LEU A 57 0.32 0.03 8.00
CA LEU A 57 0.73 -0.44 6.68
C LEU A 57 0.93 -1.96 6.62
N LEU A 58 1.38 -2.59 7.71
CA LEU A 58 1.45 -4.05 7.81
C LEU A 58 0.06 -4.68 7.67
N GLY A 59 -0.97 -4.00 8.17
CA GLY A 59 -2.35 -4.45 8.13
C GLY A 59 -2.48 -5.86 8.73
N ARG A 60 -3.05 -6.77 7.94
CA ARG A 60 -3.35 -8.14 8.37
C ARG A 60 -2.37 -9.18 7.82
N LEU A 61 -1.21 -8.75 7.31
CA LEU A 61 -0.21 -9.67 6.73
C LEU A 61 0.24 -10.77 7.70
N HIS A 62 0.20 -10.50 9.01
CA HIS A 62 0.51 -11.46 10.06
C HIS A 62 -0.54 -12.58 10.20
N GLU A 63 -1.75 -12.40 9.64
CA GLU A 63 -2.81 -13.40 9.61
C GLU A 63 -2.76 -14.28 8.34
N ARG A 64 -1.78 -14.05 7.46
CA ARG A 64 -1.70 -14.76 6.17
C ARG A 64 -1.63 -16.27 6.39
N ASN A 65 -2.40 -17.00 5.59
CA ASN A 65 -2.33 -18.46 5.59
C ASN A 65 -1.48 -18.92 4.39
N PRO A 66 -0.31 -19.56 4.58
CA PRO A 66 0.56 -19.96 3.48
C PRO A 66 -0.07 -20.99 2.53
N LYS A 67 -1.18 -21.63 2.93
CA LYS A 67 -1.92 -22.60 2.12
C LYS A 67 -3.07 -21.97 1.33
N ARG A 68 -3.40 -20.70 1.57
CA ARG A 68 -4.50 -19.99 0.90
C ARG A 68 -4.00 -18.66 0.37
N PHE A 69 -4.26 -18.42 -0.90
CA PHE A 69 -3.91 -17.17 -1.53
C PHE A 69 -5.04 -16.17 -1.28
N ASP A 70 -4.81 -15.22 -0.39
CA ASP A 70 -5.75 -14.19 0.00
C ASP A 70 -5.03 -12.85 0.00
N PHE A 71 -5.41 -11.96 -0.92
CA PHE A 71 -4.81 -10.64 -1.02
C PHE A 71 -5.41 -9.63 -0.05
N SER A 72 -6.58 -9.91 0.53
CA SER A 72 -7.27 -8.98 1.45
C SER A 72 -6.47 -8.71 2.73
N VAL A 73 -5.50 -9.57 3.05
CA VAL A 73 -4.59 -9.37 4.18
C VAL A 73 -3.50 -8.32 3.93
N ILE A 74 -3.23 -7.98 2.67
CA ILE A 74 -2.27 -6.93 2.27
C ILE A 74 -2.98 -5.58 2.36
N LYS A 75 -2.51 -4.67 3.22
CA LYS A 75 -3.18 -3.38 3.46
C LYS A 75 -3.48 -2.60 2.17
N ALA A 76 -2.50 -2.55 1.27
CA ALA A 76 -2.63 -1.83 0.00
C ALA A 76 -3.76 -2.36 -0.90
N TYR A 77 -4.19 -3.63 -0.75
CA TYR A 77 -5.23 -4.24 -1.58
C TYR A 77 -6.57 -3.50 -1.52
N ILE A 78 -6.81 -2.65 -0.51
CA ILE A 78 -7.99 -1.76 -0.47
C ILE A 78 -8.11 -0.85 -1.71
N LEU A 79 -6.99 -0.53 -2.39
CA LEU A 79 -7.01 0.25 -3.63
C LEU A 79 -7.50 -0.55 -4.85
N HIS A 80 -7.64 -1.88 -4.75
CA HIS A 80 -8.26 -2.72 -5.77
C HIS A 80 -9.72 -2.37 -6.02
N ALA A 81 -10.38 -1.69 -5.06
CA ALA A 81 -11.70 -1.12 -5.24
C ALA A 81 -11.76 -0.06 -6.36
N PHE A 82 -10.62 0.53 -6.77
CA PHE A 82 -10.53 1.50 -7.87
C PHE A 82 -9.96 0.91 -9.15
N GLU A 83 -9.12 -0.14 -9.07
CA GLU A 83 -8.61 -0.79 -10.29
C GLU A 83 -9.68 -1.69 -10.92
N HIS A 84 -10.32 -2.51 -10.10
CA HIS A 84 -11.34 -3.48 -10.52
C HIS A 84 -12.59 -3.37 -9.63
N PRO A 85 -13.33 -2.24 -9.67
CA PRO A 85 -14.54 -2.05 -8.86
C PRO A 85 -15.60 -3.14 -9.09
N GLU A 86 -15.62 -3.76 -10.27
CA GLU A 86 -16.50 -4.86 -10.66
C GLU A 86 -16.18 -6.20 -9.98
N ALA A 87 -14.96 -6.36 -9.44
CA ALA A 87 -14.55 -7.57 -8.73
C ALA A 87 -15.13 -7.64 -7.31
N HIS A 88 -15.74 -6.57 -6.82
CA HIS A 88 -16.22 -6.46 -5.45
C HIS A 88 -17.73 -6.19 -5.41
N PRO A 89 -18.49 -6.89 -4.57
CA PRO A 89 -19.84 -6.47 -4.19
C PRO A 89 -19.85 -5.02 -3.67
N GLU A 90 -20.96 -4.31 -3.89
CA GLU A 90 -21.06 -2.87 -3.55
C GLU A 90 -20.76 -2.57 -2.07
N GLU A 91 -21.25 -3.41 -1.16
CA GLU A 91 -20.99 -3.28 0.28
C GLU A 91 -19.51 -3.46 0.61
N GLU A 92 -18.85 -4.43 -0.02
CA GLU A 92 -17.42 -4.70 0.18
C GLU A 92 -16.58 -3.56 -0.37
N ARG A 93 -16.87 -3.11 -1.59
CA ARG A 93 -16.22 -1.93 -2.18
C ARG A 93 -16.36 -0.71 -1.28
N SER A 94 -17.56 -0.48 -0.74
CA SER A 94 -17.81 0.63 0.18
C SER A 94 -16.97 0.53 1.45
N ARG A 95 -16.83 -0.67 2.03
CA ARG A 95 -15.95 -0.90 3.18
C ARG A 95 -14.48 -0.64 2.84
N MET A 96 -13.99 -1.17 1.73
CA MET A 96 -12.60 -0.98 1.29
C MET A 96 -12.26 0.49 1.09
N VAL A 97 -13.12 1.24 0.39
CA VAL A 97 -12.92 2.68 0.16
C VAL A 97 -12.95 3.47 1.46
N ARG A 98 -13.88 3.17 2.37
CA ARG A 98 -13.95 3.86 3.67
C ARG A 98 -12.75 3.55 4.56
N GLU A 99 -12.23 2.34 4.51
CA GLU A 99 -11.06 1.94 5.30
C GLU A 99 -9.79 2.73 4.94
N ILE A 100 -9.72 3.34 3.75
CA ILE A 100 -8.57 4.18 3.37
C ILE A 100 -8.42 5.36 4.34
N PHE A 101 -9.53 5.98 4.75
CA PHE A 101 -9.53 7.20 5.58
C PHE A 101 -10.03 6.98 7.01
N HIS A 102 -10.80 5.91 7.26
CA HIS A 102 -11.48 5.65 8.53
C HIS A 102 -11.05 4.33 9.17
N HIS A 103 -9.80 3.91 8.96
CA HIS A 103 -9.26 2.78 9.69
C HIS A 103 -9.00 3.16 11.15
N GLU A 104 -9.41 2.33 12.11
CA GLU A 104 -9.31 2.61 13.56
C GLU A 104 -7.91 3.08 13.99
N ARG A 105 -6.85 2.41 13.51
CA ARG A 105 -5.47 2.80 13.80
C ARG A 105 -5.07 4.15 13.18
N LEU A 106 -5.60 4.50 12.01
CA LEU A 106 -5.36 5.80 11.40
C LEU A 106 -6.05 6.90 12.22
N GLU A 107 -7.32 6.69 12.60
CA GLU A 107 -8.08 7.63 13.43
C GLU A 107 -7.44 7.85 14.80
N ARG A 108 -6.78 6.82 15.35
CA ARG A 108 -5.97 6.93 16.57
C ARG A 108 -4.66 7.69 16.36
N ALA A 109 -3.96 7.46 15.25
CA ALA A 109 -2.65 8.07 14.98
C ALA A 109 -2.73 9.55 14.60
N LEU A 110 -3.77 9.97 13.88
CA LEU A 110 -3.89 11.36 13.38
C LEU A 110 -3.84 12.42 14.50
N PRO A 111 -4.57 12.29 15.62
CA PRO A 111 -4.50 13.27 16.72
C PRO A 111 -3.14 13.33 17.42
N MET A 112 -2.32 12.30 17.29
CA MET A 112 -1.01 12.19 17.92
C MET A 112 0.09 12.84 17.06
N ALA A 113 -0.18 13.05 15.77
CA ALA A 113 0.76 13.60 14.83
C ALA A 113 0.95 15.12 15.05
N PRO A 114 2.19 15.63 15.10
CA PRO A 114 2.45 17.07 15.12
C PRO A 114 1.87 17.80 13.90
N ASP A 115 1.85 17.12 12.76
CA ASP A 115 1.21 17.54 11.52
C ASP A 115 0.35 16.37 11.00
N PRO A 116 -0.95 16.33 11.35
CA PRO A 116 -1.86 15.27 10.93
C PRO A 116 -2.00 15.15 9.42
N ASP A 117 -1.97 16.28 8.71
CA ASP A 117 -2.11 16.30 7.25
C ASP A 117 -0.86 15.71 6.58
N ALA A 118 0.33 15.98 7.11
CA ALA A 118 1.57 15.35 6.64
C ALA A 118 1.53 13.84 6.89
N PHE A 119 1.13 13.40 8.07
CA PHE A 119 1.01 11.98 8.39
C PHE A 119 0.05 11.27 7.44
N LEU A 120 -1.12 11.85 7.18
CA LEU A 120 -2.11 11.31 6.25
C LEU A 120 -1.53 11.20 4.83
N ARG A 121 -0.88 12.27 4.33
CA ARG A 121 -0.25 12.25 3.00
C ARG A 121 0.81 11.16 2.88
N GLU A 122 1.69 11.03 3.87
CA GLU A 122 2.73 10.00 3.89
C GLU A 122 2.15 8.58 3.90
N TYR A 123 1.09 8.35 4.69
CA TYR A 123 0.39 7.07 4.73
C TYR A 123 -0.25 6.72 3.37
N LEU A 124 -0.98 7.65 2.76
CA LEU A 124 -1.62 7.43 1.45
C LEU A 124 -0.57 7.18 0.35
N GLU A 125 0.56 7.88 0.40
CA GLU A 125 1.66 7.68 -0.53
C GLU A 125 2.30 6.30 -0.35
N ALA A 126 2.58 5.88 0.89
CA ALA A 126 3.11 4.55 1.18
C ALA A 126 2.14 3.44 0.73
N LEU A 127 0.84 3.59 1.03
CA LEU A 127 -0.22 2.69 0.59
C LEU A 127 -0.24 2.55 -0.95
N SER A 128 -0.14 3.67 -1.65
CA SER A 128 -0.12 3.72 -3.12
C SER A 128 1.16 3.11 -3.70
N LYS A 129 2.31 3.34 -3.08
CA LYS A 129 3.60 2.75 -3.48
C LYS A 129 3.56 1.23 -3.39
N ASP A 130 3.05 0.70 -2.28
CA ASP A 130 2.89 -0.73 -2.09
C ASP A 130 1.92 -1.33 -3.12
N TYR A 131 0.80 -0.64 -3.39
CA TYR A 131 -0.15 -1.11 -4.40
C TYR A 131 0.44 -1.19 -5.79
N ILE A 132 1.12 -0.12 -6.24
CA ILE A 132 1.77 -0.07 -7.55
C ILE A 132 2.80 -1.20 -7.66
N ARG A 133 3.63 -1.38 -6.63
CA ARG A 133 4.67 -2.42 -6.62
C ARG A 133 4.07 -3.82 -6.71
N LEU A 134 3.04 -4.11 -5.93
CA LEU A 134 2.53 -5.46 -5.75
C LEU A 134 1.49 -5.87 -6.81
N PHE A 135 0.61 -4.96 -7.20
CA PHE A 135 -0.56 -5.28 -8.03
C PHE A 135 -0.45 -4.70 -9.43
N VAL A 136 -0.09 -3.43 -9.59
CA VAL A 136 0.01 -2.82 -10.94
C VAL A 136 1.24 -3.33 -11.70
N ALA A 137 2.41 -3.26 -11.07
CA ALA A 137 3.67 -3.71 -11.67
C ALA A 137 3.96 -5.20 -11.43
N GLY A 138 3.37 -5.78 -10.37
CA GLY A 138 3.46 -7.20 -10.08
C GLY A 138 2.58 -8.06 -11.00
N ASP A 139 1.53 -7.48 -11.58
CA ASP A 139 0.71 -8.18 -12.57
C ASP A 139 1.39 -8.23 -13.95
N ASN A 140 1.84 -9.43 -14.30
CA ASN A 140 2.47 -9.74 -15.58
C ASN A 140 1.47 -9.77 -16.75
N SER A 141 0.17 -9.58 -16.52
CA SER A 141 -0.85 -9.47 -17.59
C SER A 141 -0.66 -8.19 -18.42
N HIS A 142 -0.13 -7.12 -17.82
CA HIS A 142 0.05 -5.81 -18.44
C HIS A 142 1.28 -5.70 -19.36
N VAL A 143 2.18 -6.68 -19.36
CA VAL A 143 3.41 -6.67 -20.15
C VAL A 143 3.33 -7.67 -21.32
N PRO A 144 3.35 -7.22 -22.59
CA PRO A 144 3.37 -8.10 -23.75
C PRO A 144 4.60 -9.02 -23.72
N ARG A 145 4.37 -10.34 -23.68
CA ARG A 145 5.45 -11.33 -23.82
C ARG A 145 5.71 -11.58 -25.30
N ILE A 146 6.77 -10.99 -25.84
CA ILE A 146 7.26 -11.32 -27.18
C ILE A 146 8.52 -12.17 -27.02
N PHE A 147 8.45 -13.46 -27.41
CA PHE A 147 9.58 -14.39 -27.47
C PHE A 147 10.47 -14.49 -26.19
N GLY A 148 9.89 -14.45 -24.99
CA GLY A 148 10.64 -14.69 -23.75
C GLY A 148 11.60 -13.58 -23.33
N PHE A 149 11.63 -12.45 -24.05
CA PHE A 149 12.39 -11.25 -23.67
C PHE A 149 11.41 -10.16 -23.23
N SER A 150 11.54 -9.67 -21.99
CA SER A 150 10.83 -8.46 -21.57
C SER A 150 11.52 -7.24 -22.17
N PHE A 151 10.82 -6.52 -23.05
CA PHE A 151 11.29 -5.22 -23.50
C PHE A 151 11.22 -4.24 -22.32
N LYS A 152 12.38 -3.92 -21.72
CA LYS A 152 12.52 -2.86 -20.69
C LYS A 152 12.20 -1.45 -21.21
N GLY A 153 11.97 -1.30 -22.52
CA GLY A 153 11.59 -0.04 -23.15
C GLY A 153 10.15 0.35 -22.80
N SER A 154 10.03 1.16 -21.75
CA SER A 154 8.84 1.82 -21.19
C SER A 154 7.91 0.96 -20.32
N LEU A 155 8.44 0.39 -19.23
CA LEU A 155 7.62 -0.08 -18.10
C LEU A 155 6.56 0.99 -17.73
N SER A 156 6.97 2.26 -17.67
CA SER A 156 6.11 3.44 -17.49
C SER A 156 4.89 3.47 -18.43
N LYS A 157 5.06 3.11 -19.70
CA LYS A 157 3.96 3.06 -20.68
C LYS A 157 2.95 1.95 -20.39
N TYR A 158 3.42 0.78 -19.95
CA TYR A 158 2.55 -0.34 -19.64
C TYR A 158 1.74 -0.09 -18.36
N LEU A 159 2.37 0.53 -17.35
CA LEU A 159 1.71 0.85 -16.09
C LEU A 159 0.78 2.08 -16.21
N ALA A 160 0.97 2.93 -17.22
CA ALA A 160 0.20 4.18 -17.38
C ALA A 160 -1.30 3.97 -17.61
N ALA A 161 -1.70 2.86 -18.25
CA ALA A 161 -3.12 2.55 -18.45
C ALA A 161 -3.82 2.19 -17.13
N PRO A 162 -3.42 1.12 -16.40
CA PRO A 162 -4.07 0.79 -15.13
C PRO A 162 -3.93 1.91 -14.09
N ALA A 163 -2.79 2.60 -14.01
CA ALA A 163 -2.64 3.75 -13.11
C ALA A 163 -3.57 4.92 -13.48
N GLY A 164 -3.80 5.14 -14.78
CA GLY A 164 -4.74 6.15 -15.27
C GLY A 164 -6.18 5.83 -14.89
N ASP A 165 -6.59 4.57 -15.08
CA ASP A 165 -7.93 4.09 -14.74
C ASP A 165 -8.20 4.19 -13.23
N ILE A 166 -7.23 3.78 -12.40
CA ILE A 166 -7.32 3.93 -10.94
C ILE A 166 -7.53 5.39 -10.54
N ILE A 167 -6.71 6.32 -11.04
CA ILE A 167 -6.83 7.75 -10.70
C ILE A 167 -8.17 8.31 -11.19
N ALA A 168 -8.61 7.96 -12.39
CA ALA A 168 -9.91 8.37 -12.90
C ALA A 168 -11.05 7.84 -12.01
N ASN A 169 -10.98 6.59 -11.59
CA ASN A 169 -11.96 5.97 -10.70
C ASN A 169 -11.95 6.57 -9.29
N ILE A 170 -10.79 6.99 -8.77
CA ILE A 170 -10.70 7.74 -7.51
C ILE A 170 -11.49 9.05 -7.61
N PHE A 171 -11.28 9.84 -8.68
CA PHE A 171 -11.98 11.12 -8.86
C PHE A 171 -13.46 10.97 -9.25
N ALA A 172 -13.85 9.84 -9.84
CA ALA A 172 -15.24 9.54 -10.17
C ALA A 172 -16.01 8.87 -9.01
N SER A 173 -15.33 8.49 -7.93
CA SER A 173 -15.93 7.71 -6.85
C SER A 173 -16.95 8.53 -6.05
N PRO A 174 -18.22 8.11 -5.97
CA PRO A 174 -19.21 8.75 -5.11
C PRO A 174 -19.00 8.43 -3.63
N LEU A 175 -18.08 7.49 -3.32
CA LEU A 175 -17.77 7.05 -1.97
C LEU A 175 -16.70 7.93 -1.28
N LEU A 176 -16.03 8.78 -2.05
CA LEU A 176 -15.06 9.75 -1.55
C LEU A 176 -15.65 11.16 -1.61
N SER A 177 -15.31 11.98 -0.63
CA SER A 177 -15.44 13.42 -0.73
C SER A 177 -14.47 14.01 -1.75
N GLU A 178 -14.69 15.27 -2.15
CA GLU A 178 -13.78 15.99 -3.05
C GLU A 178 -12.36 16.09 -2.46
N GLU A 179 -12.25 16.28 -1.15
CA GLU A 179 -10.96 16.37 -0.46
C GLU A 179 -10.24 15.01 -0.42
N GLU A 180 -10.93 13.94 -0.03
CA GLU A 180 -10.39 12.58 0.01
C GLU A 180 -9.92 12.12 -1.37
N SER A 181 -10.74 12.34 -2.41
CA SER A 181 -10.38 11.97 -3.79
C SER A 181 -9.14 12.74 -4.26
N LYS A 182 -9.00 14.02 -3.89
CA LYS A 182 -7.83 14.82 -4.23
C LYS A 182 -6.58 14.37 -3.49
N LEU A 183 -6.66 14.05 -2.20
CA LEU A 183 -5.55 13.53 -1.40
C LEU A 183 -5.06 12.19 -1.93
N LEU A 184 -5.98 11.23 -2.12
CA LEU A 184 -5.63 9.90 -2.62
C LEU A 184 -5.13 9.93 -4.06
N GLY A 185 -5.79 10.68 -4.94
CA GLY A 185 -5.37 10.82 -6.34
C GLY A 185 -3.96 11.41 -6.46
N LYS A 186 -3.63 12.43 -5.66
CA LYS A 186 -2.28 13.01 -5.60
C LYS A 186 -1.25 12.03 -5.06
N ALA A 187 -1.58 11.30 -3.99
CA ALA A 187 -0.71 10.29 -3.41
C ALA A 187 -0.41 9.16 -4.41
N PHE A 188 -1.43 8.69 -5.15
CA PHE A 188 -1.27 7.65 -6.16
C PHE A 188 -0.43 8.13 -7.35
N TYR A 189 -0.70 9.33 -7.85
CA TYR A 189 0.11 9.94 -8.91
C TYR A 189 1.57 10.11 -8.48
N ARG A 190 1.81 10.56 -7.24
CA ARG A 190 3.16 10.73 -6.70
C ARG A 190 3.88 9.38 -6.58
N ALA A 191 3.20 8.35 -6.08
CA ALA A 191 3.74 7.00 -6.02
C ALA A 191 4.13 6.46 -7.40
N PHE A 192 3.30 6.70 -8.42
CA PHE A 192 3.60 6.35 -9.80
C PHE A 192 4.81 7.12 -10.35
N TYR A 193 4.86 8.44 -10.12
CA TYR A 193 5.98 9.28 -10.52
C TYR A 193 7.30 8.75 -9.93
N ASP A 194 7.32 8.45 -8.63
CA ASP A 194 8.50 7.92 -7.95
C ASP A 194 8.89 6.54 -8.49
N TYR A 195 7.92 5.63 -8.65
CA TYR A 195 8.16 4.26 -9.15
C TYR A 195 8.73 4.25 -10.57
N THR A 196 8.28 5.18 -11.40
CA THR A 196 8.71 5.31 -12.81
C THR A 196 9.89 6.27 -12.98
N SER A 197 10.54 6.72 -11.89
CA SER A 197 11.64 7.68 -11.93
C SER A 197 11.32 8.96 -12.72
N GLY A 198 10.06 9.41 -12.62
CA GLY A 198 9.55 10.62 -13.26
C GLY A 198 9.00 10.44 -14.68
N GLU A 199 8.97 9.22 -15.23
CA GLU A 199 8.43 8.95 -16.56
C GLU A 199 6.89 8.94 -16.59
N VAL A 200 6.26 10.11 -16.47
CA VAL A 200 4.80 10.26 -16.37
C VAL A 200 4.09 10.64 -17.67
N ARG A 201 4.81 10.78 -18.79
CA ARG A 201 4.25 11.31 -20.04
C ARG A 201 3.03 10.53 -20.55
N GLU A 202 3.09 9.20 -20.52
CA GLU A 202 1.97 8.36 -20.98
C GLU A 202 0.79 8.38 -20.00
N LEU A 203 1.07 8.41 -18.69
CA LEU A 203 0.03 8.59 -17.67
C LEU A 203 -0.68 9.94 -17.83
N ASP A 204 0.08 11.03 -17.97
CA ASP A 204 -0.44 12.37 -18.20
C ASP A 204 -1.34 12.45 -19.45
N LYS A 205 -0.99 11.69 -20.50
CA LYS A 205 -1.81 11.59 -21.70
C LYS A 205 -3.14 10.90 -21.41
N ASN A 206 -3.13 9.80 -20.65
CA ASN A 206 -4.33 9.03 -20.30
C ASN A 206 -5.28 9.82 -19.39
N LEU A 207 -4.75 10.58 -18.42
CA LEU A 207 -5.55 11.38 -17.49
C LEU A 207 -6.24 12.58 -18.17
N GLY A 208 -5.68 13.07 -19.27
CA GLY A 208 -6.18 14.27 -19.93
C GLY A 208 -6.05 15.55 -19.08
N PRO A 209 -6.46 16.71 -19.62
CA PRO A 209 -6.22 18.01 -18.97
C PRO A 209 -7.06 18.24 -17.71
N GLN A 210 -8.26 17.64 -17.63
CA GLN A 210 -9.19 17.85 -16.51
C GLN A 210 -8.69 17.20 -15.22
N ILE A 211 -8.42 15.89 -15.25
CA ILE A 211 -7.90 15.17 -14.07
C ILE A 211 -6.52 15.71 -13.68
N ARG A 212 -5.66 16.04 -14.65
CA ARG A 212 -4.35 16.65 -14.36
C ARG A 212 -4.46 18.00 -13.66
N ALA A 213 -5.53 18.77 -13.88
CA ALA A 213 -5.72 20.02 -13.16
C ALA A 213 -6.03 19.77 -11.67
N LEU A 214 -6.73 18.68 -11.34
CA LEU A 214 -7.05 18.28 -9.97
C LEU A 214 -5.80 17.80 -9.19
N LEU A 215 -4.81 17.27 -9.93
CA LEU A 215 -3.54 16.78 -9.37
C LEU A 215 -2.51 17.89 -9.09
N ARG A 216 -2.76 19.13 -9.53
CA ARG A 216 -1.90 20.30 -9.25
C ARG A 216 -2.08 20.81 -7.82
#